data_AF-A0A6P5TIB9-F1
#
_entry.id   AF-A0A6P5TIB9-F1
#
_cell.length_a   1.000
_cell.length_b   1.000
_cell.length_c   1.000
_cell.angle_alpha   90.00
_cell.angle_beta   90.00
_cell.angle_gamma   90.00
#
_symmetry.space_group_name_H-M   'P 1'
#
loop_
_entity.id
_entity.type
_entity.pdbx_description
1 polymer ?
#
loop_
_entity_poly.entity_id
_entity_poly.type
_entity_poly.pdbx_seq_one_letter_code
_entity_poly.pdbx_strand_id
1 'polypeptide(L)'
;MMRLFTPRKSTLIFVIRDKTKTPLEYLEPILREDIQKIWDSAPKPEAHMNTPLSEFFNVEVVALSSCERMEDQFTEEVGCMRQRFFHPNEHGELAGDRHGAVPASGFSFSAVKIWEDIKQNKDLNIPSHKVMVATVRCEEIVNEKYAAFAGNKEWSQLEKAVQSATDHDHRGFGDKLSRILDTYISEYDGEATYYDEGVRSEKRKQLEEKLLKLAQPAFKASLKHIRCSTLDKFKEAFKRALDGQEGFSVAVSNCTEYLMAQFDKDCADAAIKQANWDTSKVKDKLRRDIEAHVASVLSDKITQHTALCKEKLEELLLGPVKALLEKASNETWPTIRTLLQLETESVSSGSWNAHRGFDMDEQTKAKIHASLEEHGRGVVEAKAKEEAGRVLTSMVARFSKNFSHDSDSIERVWNPNEDIRAIAKTARSASLEVLSVMAAIRLHHDGDEIQNTLSLSFLDSTDPSSEDRNITRIDPLGLNAWEKIPLSNTLISPPTCKDVWERFMAEAEVIVSDAIAKQEANKRNNNWLPPIWAIVALIVLGFNEFMALYRNPFYLCVIIVVFVLFHALWVRLDIAGEFHNGVLPGLQSLSAKIVPTIGCMIKRPAEERTRPAAR
;
A
#
# COMPACT_ATOMS: atom_id res chain seq x y z
N MET A 1 -44.94 -0.84 53.47
CA MET A 1 -44.56 -1.63 54.67
C MET A 1 -45.39 -1.10 55.82
N MET A 2 -46.36 -1.88 56.30
CA MET A 2 -47.29 -1.42 57.34
C MET A 2 -46.50 -0.99 58.58
N ARG A 3 -46.68 0.27 58.99
CA ARG A 3 -46.23 0.75 60.29
C ARG A 3 -47.36 0.49 61.26
N LEU A 4 -47.28 -0.60 62.02
CA LEU A 4 -48.13 -0.76 63.19
C LEU A 4 -47.72 0.34 64.17
N PHE A 5 -48.69 1.15 64.59
CA PHE A 5 -48.46 2.20 65.57
C PHE A 5 -47.90 1.59 66.86
N THR A 6 -47.07 2.36 67.59
CA THR A 6 -46.58 2.00 68.93
C THR A 6 -47.69 1.38 69.79
N PRO A 7 -47.41 0.31 70.55
CA PRO A 7 -48.42 -0.46 71.27
C PRO A 7 -49.16 0.43 72.27
N ARG A 8 -50.32 0.93 71.84
CA ARG A 8 -51.29 1.64 72.66
C ARG A 8 -52.59 0.88 72.51
N LYS A 9 -53.12 0.37 73.62
CA LYS A 9 -54.37 -0.39 73.60
C LYS A 9 -55.53 0.56 73.32
N SER A 10 -56.05 0.50 72.10
CA SER A 10 -57.23 1.29 71.71
C SER A 10 -58.50 0.49 71.99
N THR A 11 -59.48 1.10 72.66
CA THR A 11 -60.75 0.40 72.92
C THR A 11 -61.67 0.54 71.71
N LEU A 12 -61.99 -0.60 71.07
CA LEU A 12 -63.02 -0.73 70.05
C LEU A 12 -64.34 -1.05 70.74
N ILE A 13 -65.25 -0.08 70.75
CA ILE A 13 -66.56 -0.19 71.38
C ILE A 13 -67.60 -0.45 70.30
N PHE A 14 -68.13 -1.66 70.25
CA PHE A 14 -69.18 -2.05 69.33
C PHE A 14 -70.55 -1.85 69.99
N VAL A 15 -71.29 -0.86 69.50
CA VAL A 15 -72.65 -0.57 69.98
C VAL A 15 -73.66 -1.20 69.02
N ILE A 16 -74.23 -2.33 69.41
CA ILE A 16 -75.31 -3.00 68.68
C ILE A 16 -76.59 -2.22 68.93
N ARG A 17 -77.17 -1.64 67.88
CA ARG A 17 -78.42 -0.89 67.94
C ARG A 17 -79.62 -1.81 67.70
N ASP A 18 -80.79 -1.39 68.18
CA ASP A 18 -82.08 -2.07 67.98
C ASP A 18 -82.04 -3.54 68.39
N LYS A 19 -81.58 -3.80 69.63
CA LYS A 19 -81.51 -5.14 70.21
C LYS A 19 -82.84 -5.89 70.05
N THR A 20 -82.77 -7.08 69.45
CA THR A 20 -83.90 -7.99 69.27
C THR A 20 -83.94 -9.03 70.41
N LYS A 21 -84.75 -10.10 70.27
CA LYS A 21 -84.89 -11.14 71.30
C LYS A 21 -83.61 -11.96 71.55
N THR A 22 -82.59 -11.83 70.69
CA THR A 22 -81.33 -12.56 70.85
C THR A 22 -80.51 -12.00 72.01
N PRO A 23 -80.13 -12.82 73.00
CA PRO A 23 -79.28 -12.38 74.11
C PRO A 23 -77.89 -11.92 73.64
N LEU A 24 -77.34 -10.91 74.33
CA LEU A 24 -76.00 -10.38 74.04
C LEU A 24 -74.90 -11.45 74.21
N GLU A 25 -75.10 -12.39 75.15
CA GLU A 25 -74.19 -13.50 75.44
C GLU A 25 -73.87 -14.37 74.21
N TYR A 26 -74.78 -14.42 73.22
CA TYR A 26 -74.55 -15.13 71.96
C TYR A 26 -73.95 -14.26 70.86
N LEU A 27 -74.26 -12.96 70.84
CA LEU A 27 -73.79 -12.03 69.80
C LEU A 27 -72.36 -11.57 70.05
N GLU A 28 -72.01 -11.33 71.31
CA GLU A 28 -70.68 -10.90 71.72
C GLU A 28 -69.56 -11.85 71.26
N PRO A 29 -69.61 -13.18 71.52
CA PRO A 29 -68.54 -14.08 71.10
C PRO A 29 -68.41 -14.16 69.58
N ILE A 30 -69.52 -14.09 68.82
CA ILE A 30 -69.49 -14.10 67.35
C ILE A 30 -68.76 -12.86 66.82
N LEU A 31 -69.12 -11.67 67.32
CA LEU A 31 -68.45 -10.43 66.91
C LEU A 31 -66.96 -10.45 67.28
N ARG A 32 -66.61 -10.95 68.47
CA ARG A 32 -65.21 -11.08 68.89
C ARG A 32 -64.44 -12.03 67.96
N GLU A 33 -65.03 -13.17 67.59
CA GLU A 33 -64.44 -14.12 66.65
C GLU A 33 -64.23 -13.52 65.26
N ASP A 34 -65.22 -12.78 64.74
CA ASP A 34 -65.13 -12.14 63.43
C ASP A 34 -64.06 -11.05 63.39
N ILE A 35 -63.92 -10.25 64.45
CA ILE A 35 -62.84 -9.25 64.55
C ILE A 35 -61.48 -9.96 64.61
N GLN A 36 -61.38 -11.09 65.31
CA GLN A 36 -60.15 -11.89 65.36
C GLN A 36 -59.80 -12.45 63.97
N LYS A 37 -60.78 -12.95 63.19
CA LYS A 37 -60.58 -13.38 61.80
C LYS A 37 -60.09 -12.24 60.90
N ILE A 38 -60.64 -11.03 61.07
CA ILE A 38 -60.17 -9.85 60.34
C ILE A 38 -58.71 -9.54 60.70
N TRP A 39 -58.35 -9.61 61.98
CA TRP A 39 -56.97 -9.41 62.44
C TRP A 39 -55.99 -10.46 61.90
N ASP A 40 -56.42 -11.72 61.82
CA ASP A 40 -55.58 -12.83 61.36
C ASP A 40 -55.37 -12.82 59.85
N SER A 41 -56.38 -12.37 59.08
CA SER A 41 -56.29 -12.23 57.61
C SER A 41 -55.53 -10.99 57.13
N ALA A 42 -55.35 -9.99 57.99
CA ALA A 42 -54.62 -8.76 57.64
C ALA A 42 -53.10 -9.02 57.50
N PRO A 43 -52.44 -8.48 56.45
CA PRO A 43 -51.00 -8.65 56.26
C PRO A 43 -50.22 -7.87 57.34
N LYS A 44 -49.52 -8.58 58.24
CA LYS A 44 -48.75 -7.98 59.34
C LYS A 44 -47.24 -7.87 58.99
N PRO A 45 -46.47 -6.94 59.57
CA PRO A 45 -45.01 -6.94 59.49
C PRO A 45 -44.39 -8.15 60.21
N GLU A 46 -43.19 -8.58 59.81
CA GLU A 46 -42.51 -9.75 60.39
C GLU A 46 -42.43 -9.72 61.93
N ALA A 47 -42.20 -8.54 62.52
CA ALA A 47 -42.10 -8.34 63.97
C ALA A 47 -43.41 -8.61 64.74
N HIS A 48 -44.57 -8.63 64.07
CA HIS A 48 -45.90 -8.72 64.70
C HIS A 48 -46.79 -9.82 64.10
N MET A 49 -46.21 -10.77 63.34
CA MET A 49 -46.98 -11.83 62.68
C MET A 49 -47.87 -12.64 63.65
N ASN A 50 -47.33 -12.93 64.83
CA ASN A 50 -47.97 -13.77 65.86
C ASN A 50 -48.57 -12.97 67.02
N THR A 51 -48.66 -11.64 66.91
CA THR A 51 -49.19 -10.81 67.98
C THR A 51 -50.73 -10.91 68.03
N PRO A 52 -51.33 -11.25 69.19
CA PRO A 52 -52.78 -11.31 69.32
C PRO A 52 -53.44 -9.92 69.27
N LEU A 53 -54.71 -9.86 68.86
CA LEU A 53 -55.50 -8.62 68.78
C LEU A 53 -55.51 -7.87 70.13
N SER A 54 -55.57 -8.60 71.24
CA SER A 54 -55.64 -8.07 72.61
C SER A 54 -54.40 -7.28 73.05
N GLU A 55 -53.30 -7.35 72.30
CA GLU A 55 -52.11 -6.53 72.54
C GLU A 55 -52.29 -5.09 72.05
N PHE A 56 -53.08 -4.89 70.99
CA PHE A 56 -53.31 -3.58 70.36
C PHE A 56 -54.71 -3.01 70.61
N PHE A 57 -55.72 -3.86 70.82
CA PHE A 57 -57.10 -3.44 70.97
C PHE A 57 -57.80 -4.10 72.15
N ASN A 58 -58.59 -3.32 72.87
CA ASN A 58 -59.59 -3.82 73.80
C ASN A 58 -60.93 -3.85 73.08
N VAL A 59 -61.61 -5.00 73.03
CA VAL A 59 -62.91 -5.11 72.36
C VAL A 59 -64.00 -5.12 73.43
N GLU A 60 -64.92 -4.16 73.36
CA GLU A 60 -66.09 -4.03 74.24
C GLU A 60 -67.36 -4.07 73.39
N VAL A 61 -68.36 -4.84 73.80
CA VAL A 61 -69.64 -4.96 73.09
C VAL A 61 -70.77 -4.51 74.00
N VAL A 62 -71.58 -3.56 73.53
CA VAL A 62 -72.75 -3.04 74.23
C VAL A 62 -73.95 -3.16 73.30
N ALA A 63 -75.09 -3.61 73.82
CA ALA A 63 -76.34 -3.61 73.07
C ALA A 63 -77.30 -2.57 73.63
N LEU A 64 -77.91 -1.80 72.72
CA LEU A 64 -78.92 -0.80 73.03
C LEU A 64 -80.26 -1.22 72.41
N SER A 65 -81.32 -1.04 73.18
CA SER A 65 -82.71 -1.24 72.81
C SER A 65 -83.13 -0.27 71.71
N SER A 66 -84.25 -0.57 71.06
CA SER A 66 -84.71 0.28 69.95
C SER A 66 -85.26 1.61 70.46
N CYS A 67 -84.66 2.70 69.98
CA CYS A 67 -85.02 4.06 70.39
C CYS A 67 -86.50 4.36 70.08
N GLU A 68 -87.00 3.90 68.93
CA GLU A 68 -88.37 4.18 68.49
C GLU A 68 -89.43 3.34 69.24
N ARG A 69 -89.08 2.12 69.66
CA ARG A 69 -90.05 1.17 70.25
C ARG A 69 -90.00 1.10 71.77
N MET A 70 -88.84 1.36 72.37
CA MET A 70 -88.55 1.20 73.79
C MET A 70 -87.66 2.35 74.27
N GLU A 71 -88.18 3.57 74.15
CA GLU A 71 -87.46 4.83 74.43
C GLU A 71 -86.95 4.93 75.87
N ASP A 72 -87.77 4.54 76.85
CA ASP A 72 -87.40 4.56 78.27
C ASP A 72 -86.20 3.64 78.55
N GLN A 73 -86.25 2.39 78.05
CA GLN A 73 -85.18 1.41 78.20
C GLN A 73 -83.90 1.85 77.47
N PHE A 74 -84.04 2.40 76.26
CA PHE A 74 -82.91 2.94 75.50
C PHE A 74 -82.23 4.08 76.26
N THR A 75 -83.01 5.01 76.83
CA THR A 75 -82.49 6.15 77.59
C THR A 75 -81.78 5.70 78.87
N GLU A 76 -82.33 4.70 79.56
CA GLU A 76 -81.70 4.07 80.73
C GLU A 76 -80.38 3.38 80.36
N GLU A 77 -80.36 2.55 79.32
CA GLU A 77 -79.17 1.84 78.85
C GLU A 77 -78.07 2.80 78.36
N VAL A 78 -78.44 3.88 77.67
CA VAL A 78 -77.51 4.97 77.29
C VAL A 78 -76.98 5.68 78.54
N GLY A 79 -77.83 5.91 79.54
CA GLY A 79 -77.44 6.43 80.85
C GLY A 79 -76.40 5.55 81.54
N CYS A 80 -76.62 4.24 81.57
CA CYS A 80 -75.68 3.24 82.09
C CYS A 80 -74.35 3.26 81.30
N MET A 81 -74.41 3.31 79.97
CA MET A 81 -73.21 3.41 79.13
C MET A 81 -72.43 4.70 79.42
N ARG A 82 -73.12 5.84 79.55
CA ARG A 82 -72.53 7.12 79.91
C ARG A 82 -71.82 7.03 81.27
N GLN A 83 -72.44 6.43 82.27
CA GLN A 83 -71.83 6.26 83.59
C GLN A 83 -70.52 5.46 83.52
N ARG A 84 -70.47 4.39 82.71
CA ARG A 84 -69.24 3.60 82.50
C ARG A 84 -68.09 4.39 81.84
N PHE A 85 -68.38 5.48 81.11
CA PHE A 85 -67.33 6.38 80.59
C PHE A 85 -66.78 7.35 81.64
N PHE A 86 -67.62 7.82 82.58
CA PHE A 86 -67.23 8.83 83.58
C PHE A 86 -66.68 8.22 84.88
N HIS A 87 -67.10 7.01 85.26
CA HIS A 87 -66.72 6.34 86.51
C HIS A 87 -66.12 4.94 86.24
N PRO A 88 -64.83 4.84 85.87
CA PRO A 88 -64.22 3.59 85.39
C PRO A 88 -64.11 2.48 86.45
N ASN A 89 -64.01 2.84 87.73
CA ASN A 89 -63.57 1.91 88.79
C ASN A 89 -64.68 1.04 89.41
N GLU A 90 -65.97 1.23 89.08
CA GLU A 90 -67.08 0.47 89.71
C GLU A 90 -67.83 -0.49 88.76
N HIS A 91 -67.83 -0.26 87.44
CA HIS A 91 -68.65 -1.04 86.48
C HIS A 91 -67.96 -1.41 85.15
N GLY A 92 -66.63 -1.48 85.14
CA GLY A 92 -65.82 -1.85 83.97
C GLY A 92 -65.41 -0.64 83.13
N GLU A 93 -64.11 -0.56 82.83
CA GLU A 93 -63.46 0.61 82.24
C GLU A 93 -63.68 0.69 80.71
N LEU A 94 -64.55 1.61 80.29
CA LEU A 94 -64.76 1.95 78.86
C LEU A 94 -63.83 3.06 78.37
N ALA A 95 -63.28 3.86 79.29
CA ALA A 95 -62.29 4.88 78.97
C ALA A 95 -60.94 4.19 78.73
N GLY A 96 -60.52 4.09 77.47
CA GLY A 96 -59.27 3.43 77.09
C GLY A 96 -58.00 4.05 77.72
N ASP A 97 -56.87 3.40 77.46
CA ASP A 97 -55.56 3.76 78.02
C ASP A 97 -55.21 5.26 77.84
N ARG A 98 -55.13 5.99 78.96
CA ARG A 98 -54.83 7.44 78.98
C ARG A 98 -53.33 7.74 78.94
N HIS A 99 -52.44 6.74 78.98
CA HIS A 99 -50.99 6.93 79.04
C HIS A 99 -50.37 7.57 77.78
N GLY A 100 -51.14 7.75 76.70
CA GLY A 100 -50.70 8.35 75.44
C GLY A 100 -51.43 9.64 75.01
N ALA A 101 -52.19 10.29 75.91
CA ALA A 101 -52.99 11.46 75.59
C ALA A 101 -52.12 12.65 75.13
N VAL A 102 -52.39 13.15 73.92
CA VAL A 102 -51.76 14.37 73.41
C VAL A 102 -52.49 15.58 74.02
N PRO A 103 -51.78 16.62 74.51
CA PRO A 103 -52.41 17.85 74.92
C PRO A 103 -53.32 18.40 73.82
N ALA A 104 -54.46 18.99 74.18
CA ALA A 104 -55.40 19.53 73.19
C ALA A 104 -54.74 20.51 72.20
N SER A 105 -53.73 21.26 72.65
CA SER A 105 -52.93 22.17 71.82
C SER A 105 -52.08 21.47 70.75
N GLY A 106 -51.68 20.21 70.96
CA GLY A 106 -50.88 19.41 70.02
C GLY A 106 -51.70 18.50 69.11
N PHE A 107 -53.01 18.35 69.37
CA PHE A 107 -53.87 17.44 68.61
C PHE A 107 -54.01 17.83 67.14
N SER A 108 -54.16 19.13 66.85
CA SER A 108 -54.31 19.63 65.46
C SER A 108 -53.11 19.27 64.59
N PHE A 109 -51.88 19.49 65.08
CA PHE A 109 -50.65 19.12 64.38
C PHE A 109 -50.53 17.61 64.18
N SER A 110 -50.88 16.83 65.20
CA SER A 110 -50.90 15.36 65.11
C SER A 110 -51.90 14.87 64.06
N ALA A 111 -53.11 15.44 64.03
CA ALA A 111 -54.16 15.07 63.09
C ALA A 111 -53.78 15.41 61.64
N VAL A 112 -53.18 16.59 61.39
CA VAL A 112 -52.68 16.96 60.05
C VAL A 112 -51.65 15.96 59.57
N LYS A 113 -50.68 15.61 60.41
CA LYS A 113 -49.64 14.64 60.06
C LYS A 113 -50.19 13.23 59.80
N ILE A 114 -51.11 12.76 60.63
CA ILE A 114 -51.81 11.48 60.42
C ILE A 114 -52.54 11.51 59.07
N TRP A 115 -53.20 12.62 58.73
CA TRP A 115 -53.91 12.76 57.47
C TRP A 115 -52.98 12.78 56.25
N GLU A 116 -51.83 13.46 56.35
CA GLU A 116 -50.79 13.45 55.32
C GLU A 116 -50.25 12.03 55.08
N ASP A 117 -49.95 11.30 56.16
CA ASP A 117 -49.48 9.91 56.11
C ASP A 117 -50.54 9.00 55.45
N ILE A 118 -51.83 9.17 55.76
CA ILE A 118 -52.94 8.43 55.13
C ILE A 118 -53.02 8.76 53.63
N LYS A 119 -52.94 10.05 53.26
CA LYS A 119 -53.08 10.50 51.87
C LYS A 119 -51.93 10.05 50.98
N GLN A 120 -50.72 9.94 51.51
CA GLN A 120 -49.53 9.51 50.77
C GLN A 120 -49.39 7.99 50.69
N ASN A 121 -50.20 7.23 51.44
CA ASN A 121 -50.07 5.79 51.49
C ASN A 121 -50.60 5.11 50.21
N LYS A 122 -49.68 4.54 49.43
CA LYS A 122 -50.00 3.82 48.19
C LYS A 122 -50.84 2.56 48.44
N ASP A 123 -50.72 1.93 49.61
CA ASP A 123 -51.45 0.70 49.95
C ASP A 123 -52.96 0.97 50.16
N LEU A 124 -53.33 2.22 50.47
CA LEU A 124 -54.73 2.66 50.57
C LEU A 124 -55.32 3.12 49.22
N ASN A 125 -54.49 3.23 48.18
CA ASN A 125 -54.94 3.57 46.83
C ASN A 125 -55.50 2.34 46.12
N ILE A 126 -56.60 1.80 46.63
CA ILE A 126 -57.27 0.64 46.07
C ILE A 126 -58.04 1.11 44.83
N PRO A 127 -57.66 0.66 43.61
CA PRO A 127 -58.40 1.02 42.42
C PRO A 127 -59.85 0.58 42.55
N SER A 128 -60.77 1.31 41.94
CA SER A 128 -62.15 0.81 41.84
C SER A 128 -62.15 -0.60 41.22
N HIS A 129 -63.04 -1.49 41.68
CA HIS A 129 -63.13 -2.87 41.16
C HIS A 129 -63.21 -2.91 39.62
N LYS A 130 -63.86 -1.91 39.01
CA LYS A 130 -63.92 -1.71 37.56
C LYS A 130 -62.55 -1.53 36.91
N VAL A 131 -61.69 -0.69 37.48
CA VAL A 131 -60.32 -0.44 36.99
C VAL A 131 -59.45 -1.68 37.19
N MET A 132 -59.58 -2.36 38.33
CA MET A 132 -58.83 -3.59 38.60
C MET A 132 -59.15 -4.69 37.57
N VAL A 133 -60.43 -4.95 37.31
CA VAL A 133 -60.86 -5.94 36.30
C VAL A 133 -60.42 -5.53 34.90
N ALA A 134 -60.55 -4.24 34.54
CA ALA A 134 -60.08 -3.72 33.27
C ALA A 134 -58.58 -3.96 33.07
N THR A 135 -57.76 -3.76 34.11
CA THR A 135 -56.30 -3.95 34.03
C THR A 135 -55.93 -5.39 33.75
N VAL A 136 -56.55 -6.34 34.45
CA VAL A 136 -56.29 -7.78 34.24
C VAL A 136 -56.73 -8.20 32.84
N ARG A 137 -57.96 -7.84 32.42
CA ARG A 137 -58.49 -8.23 31.11
C ARG A 137 -57.75 -7.59 29.95
N CYS A 138 -57.45 -6.29 30.02
CA CYS A 138 -56.68 -5.64 28.98
C CYS A 138 -55.26 -6.23 28.87
N GLU A 139 -54.63 -6.63 29.98
CA GLU A 139 -53.33 -7.31 29.95
C GLU A 139 -53.41 -8.70 29.30
N GLU A 140 -54.45 -9.48 29.57
CA GLU A 140 -54.70 -10.76 28.91
C GLU A 140 -54.83 -10.57 27.40
N ILE A 141 -55.66 -9.63 26.95
CA ILE A 141 -55.85 -9.32 25.53
C ILE A 141 -54.51 -8.89 24.90
N VAL A 142 -53.72 -8.02 25.56
CA VAL A 142 -52.38 -7.64 25.07
C VAL A 142 -51.50 -8.87 24.81
N ASN A 143 -51.45 -9.80 25.76
CA ASN A 143 -50.60 -10.98 25.65
C ASN A 143 -51.12 -11.99 24.62
N GLU A 144 -52.44 -12.15 24.49
CA GLU A 144 -53.07 -12.96 23.43
C GLU A 144 -52.78 -12.41 22.03
N LYS A 145 -52.98 -11.10 21.81
CA LYS A 145 -52.70 -10.46 20.51
C LYS A 145 -51.22 -10.49 20.16
N TYR A 146 -50.33 -10.32 21.16
CA TYR A 146 -48.90 -10.47 20.97
C TYR A 146 -48.52 -11.90 20.55
N ALA A 147 -49.06 -12.93 21.23
CA ALA A 147 -48.81 -14.33 20.88
C ALA A 147 -49.35 -14.67 19.48
N ALA A 148 -50.52 -14.16 19.13
CA ALA A 148 -51.13 -14.34 17.81
C ALA A 148 -50.29 -13.69 16.69
N PHE A 149 -49.74 -12.49 16.93
CA PHE A 149 -48.80 -11.84 16.01
C PHE A 149 -47.51 -12.66 15.84
N ALA A 150 -46.92 -13.14 16.94
CA ALA A 150 -45.71 -13.96 16.88
C ALA A 150 -45.91 -15.29 16.13
N GLY A 151 -47.11 -15.87 16.21
CA GLY A 151 -47.51 -17.08 15.46
C GLY A 151 -48.02 -16.83 14.03
N ASN A 152 -48.10 -15.57 13.58
CA ASN A 152 -48.66 -15.23 12.29
C ASN A 152 -47.76 -15.72 11.13
N LYS A 153 -48.36 -16.42 10.17
CA LYS A 153 -47.66 -16.99 9.00
C LYS A 153 -47.14 -15.92 8.04
N GLU A 154 -47.91 -14.85 7.81
CA GLU A 154 -47.53 -13.72 6.94
C GLU A 154 -46.34 -12.95 7.55
N TRP A 155 -46.38 -12.68 8.86
CA TRP A 155 -45.25 -12.10 9.57
C TRP A 155 -44.00 -12.99 9.48
N SER A 156 -44.13 -14.28 9.75
CA SER A 156 -43.02 -15.24 9.69
C SER A 156 -42.40 -15.34 8.29
N GLN A 157 -43.22 -15.26 7.24
CA GLN A 157 -42.74 -15.25 5.85
C GLN A 157 -42.00 -13.95 5.54
N LEU A 158 -42.55 -12.80 5.95
CA LEU A 158 -41.93 -11.49 5.76
C LEU A 158 -40.58 -11.40 6.49
N GLU A 159 -40.51 -11.87 7.74
CA GLU A 159 -39.28 -11.91 8.52
C GLU A 159 -38.21 -12.81 7.87
N LYS A 160 -38.60 -14.01 7.44
CA LYS A 160 -37.67 -14.94 6.76
C LYS A 160 -37.16 -14.37 5.45
N ALA A 161 -38.03 -13.78 4.62
CA ALA A 161 -37.64 -13.20 3.34
C ALA A 161 -36.59 -12.10 3.50
N VAL A 162 -36.70 -11.29 4.56
CA VAL A 162 -35.71 -10.26 4.88
C VAL A 162 -34.42 -10.87 5.45
N GLN A 163 -34.48 -11.95 6.21
CA GLN A 163 -33.29 -12.59 6.79
C GLN A 163 -32.48 -13.42 5.77
N SER A 164 -33.15 -14.09 4.83
CA SER A 164 -32.50 -14.99 3.87
C SER A 164 -31.86 -14.26 2.69
N ALA A 165 -32.11 -12.96 2.51
CA ALA A 165 -31.61 -12.16 1.39
C ALA A 165 -31.96 -12.72 -0.01
N THR A 166 -32.91 -13.65 -0.09
CA THR A 166 -33.18 -14.46 -1.29
C THR A 166 -34.06 -13.76 -2.32
N ASP A 167 -34.83 -12.75 -1.92
CA ASP A 167 -35.64 -11.95 -2.83
C ASP A 167 -35.08 -10.53 -2.94
N HIS A 168 -34.67 -10.16 -4.15
CA HIS A 168 -34.13 -8.85 -4.47
C HIS A 168 -35.17 -7.71 -4.43
N ASP A 169 -36.45 -8.02 -4.19
CA ASP A 169 -37.54 -7.05 -4.20
C ASP A 169 -38.24 -7.03 -2.83
N HIS A 170 -37.64 -6.32 -1.87
CA HIS A 170 -38.26 -6.03 -0.57
C HIS A 170 -39.33 -4.92 -0.63
N ARG A 171 -39.85 -4.65 -1.82
CA ARG A 171 -40.79 -3.58 -2.09
C ARG A 171 -42.09 -3.80 -1.31
N GLY A 172 -42.54 -2.75 -0.62
CA GLY A 172 -43.72 -2.77 0.23
C GLY A 172 -43.52 -3.53 1.56
N PHE A 173 -42.28 -3.70 2.05
CA PHE A 173 -42.04 -4.23 3.40
C PHE A 173 -42.77 -3.39 4.46
N GLY A 174 -42.64 -2.06 4.38
CA GLY A 174 -43.24 -1.12 5.32
C GLY A 174 -44.76 -1.20 5.31
N ASP A 175 -45.36 -1.22 4.12
CA ASP A 175 -46.82 -1.33 3.95
C ASP A 175 -47.37 -2.68 4.45
N LYS A 176 -46.71 -3.80 4.12
CA LYS A 176 -47.12 -5.14 4.58
C LYS A 176 -47.04 -5.23 6.10
N LEU A 177 -45.93 -4.81 6.70
CA LEU A 177 -45.77 -4.81 8.15
C LEU A 177 -46.79 -3.87 8.82
N SER A 178 -47.02 -2.68 8.27
CA SER A 178 -48.01 -1.74 8.80
C SER A 178 -49.42 -2.34 8.77
N ARG A 179 -49.80 -3.04 7.69
CA ARG A 179 -51.11 -3.71 7.60
C ARG A 179 -51.28 -4.81 8.64
N ILE A 180 -50.24 -5.61 8.87
CA ILE A 180 -50.29 -6.68 9.88
C ILE A 180 -50.41 -6.05 11.27
N LEU A 181 -49.60 -5.04 11.59
CA LEU A 181 -49.66 -4.32 12.87
C LEU A 181 -51.03 -3.67 13.10
N ASP A 182 -51.57 -2.97 12.11
CA ASP A 182 -52.90 -2.33 12.19
C ASP A 182 -54.01 -3.34 12.47
N THR A 183 -53.91 -4.55 11.90
CA THR A 183 -54.89 -5.63 12.14
C THR A 183 -54.92 -6.00 13.62
N TYR A 184 -53.77 -6.30 14.24
CA TYR A 184 -53.73 -6.70 15.65
C TYR A 184 -54.06 -5.56 16.63
N ILE A 185 -53.66 -4.32 16.29
CA ILE A 185 -54.01 -3.14 17.09
C ILE A 185 -55.52 -2.89 17.02
N SER A 186 -56.14 -3.01 15.84
CA SER A 186 -57.59 -2.85 15.68
C SER A 186 -58.39 -3.94 16.37
N GLU A 187 -57.91 -5.18 16.36
CA GLU A 187 -58.52 -6.28 17.12
C GLU A 187 -58.46 -6.03 18.63
N TYR A 188 -57.34 -5.51 19.14
CA TYR A 188 -57.23 -5.08 20.53
C TYR A 188 -58.24 -3.97 20.84
N ASP A 189 -58.33 -2.94 20.00
CA ASP A 189 -59.26 -1.83 20.18
C ASP A 189 -60.71 -2.31 20.22
N GLY A 190 -61.07 -3.30 19.38
CA GLY A 190 -62.38 -3.95 19.38
C GLY A 190 -62.70 -4.71 20.68
N GLU A 191 -61.78 -5.54 21.17
CA GLU A 191 -61.98 -6.32 22.39
C GLU A 191 -61.92 -5.48 23.67
N ALA A 192 -61.11 -4.42 23.67
CA ALA A 192 -60.92 -3.54 24.83
C ALA A 192 -61.95 -2.40 24.93
N THR A 193 -62.88 -2.28 23.97
CA THR A 193 -63.81 -1.15 23.85
C THR A 193 -64.63 -0.88 25.11
N TYR A 194 -65.02 -1.92 25.85
CA TYR A 194 -65.92 -1.81 27.01
C TYR A 194 -65.22 -1.52 28.34
N TYR A 195 -63.88 -1.46 28.37
CA TYR A 195 -63.10 -1.24 29.58
C TYR A 195 -62.82 0.25 29.84
N ASP A 196 -62.21 0.52 30.99
CA ASP A 196 -61.80 1.87 31.37
C ASP A 196 -60.86 2.49 30.33
N GLU A 197 -61.11 3.76 29.99
CA GLU A 197 -60.37 4.45 28.93
C GLU A 197 -58.89 4.68 29.26
N GLY A 198 -58.58 4.96 30.54
CA GLY A 198 -57.19 5.13 30.98
C GLY A 198 -56.43 3.82 30.85
N VAL A 199 -57.02 2.73 31.33
CA VAL A 199 -56.42 1.40 31.30
C VAL A 199 -56.25 0.91 29.86
N ARG A 200 -57.28 0.99 29.01
CA ARG A 200 -57.18 0.51 27.62
C ARG A 200 -56.12 1.28 26.84
N SER A 201 -56.02 2.61 27.03
CA SER A 201 -55.07 3.44 26.29
C SER A 201 -53.63 3.14 26.70
N GLU A 202 -53.39 2.93 28.00
CA GLU A 202 -52.10 2.53 28.53
C GLU A 202 -51.70 1.14 27.99
N LYS A 203 -52.62 0.17 28.03
CA LYS A 203 -52.37 -1.20 27.58
C LYS A 203 -52.22 -1.31 26.06
N ARG A 204 -52.96 -0.51 25.30
CA ARG A 204 -52.78 -0.33 23.85
C ARG A 204 -51.35 0.10 23.51
N LYS A 205 -50.84 1.12 24.20
CA LYS A 205 -49.47 1.59 24.01
C LYS A 205 -48.45 0.50 24.38
N GLN A 206 -48.70 -0.25 25.45
CA GLN A 206 -47.84 -1.39 25.83
C GLN A 206 -47.83 -2.48 24.75
N LEU A 207 -48.96 -2.77 24.11
CA LEU A 207 -49.03 -3.70 22.97
C LEU A 207 -48.21 -3.18 21.78
N GLU A 208 -48.43 -1.92 21.37
CA GLU A 208 -47.68 -1.29 20.28
C GLU A 208 -46.17 -1.37 20.52
N GLU A 209 -45.69 -1.02 21.72
CA GLU A 209 -44.28 -1.11 22.06
C GLU A 209 -43.74 -2.55 22.02
N LYS A 210 -44.50 -3.54 22.49
CA LYS A 210 -44.10 -4.97 22.42
C LYS A 210 -44.03 -5.45 20.97
N LEU A 211 -45.02 -5.13 20.13
CA LEU A 211 -45.05 -5.50 18.71
C LEU A 211 -43.91 -4.84 17.94
N LEU A 212 -43.67 -3.55 18.15
CA LEU A 212 -42.57 -2.81 17.52
C LEU A 212 -41.20 -3.37 17.92
N LYS A 213 -41.02 -3.79 19.18
CA LYS A 213 -39.79 -4.46 19.65
C LYS A 213 -39.56 -5.79 18.93
N LEU A 214 -40.61 -6.57 18.68
CA LEU A 214 -40.50 -7.84 17.94
C LEU A 214 -40.19 -7.60 16.46
N ALA A 215 -40.74 -6.55 15.84
CA ALA A 215 -40.53 -6.25 14.43
C ALA A 215 -39.19 -5.53 14.14
N GLN A 216 -38.59 -4.90 15.15
CA GLN A 216 -37.37 -4.08 15.00
C GLN A 216 -36.16 -4.83 14.37
N PRO A 217 -35.86 -6.10 14.72
CA PRO A 217 -34.76 -6.83 14.09
C PRO A 217 -34.96 -7.03 12.59
N ALA A 218 -36.18 -7.34 12.14
CA ALA A 218 -36.50 -7.49 10.72
C ALA A 218 -36.34 -6.17 9.96
N PHE A 219 -36.78 -5.04 10.53
CA PHE A 219 -36.55 -3.73 9.92
C PHE A 219 -35.06 -3.36 9.83
N LYS A 220 -34.28 -3.65 10.87
CA LYS A 220 -32.81 -3.44 10.81
C LYS A 220 -32.16 -4.29 9.72
N ALA A 221 -32.65 -5.51 9.53
CA ALA A 221 -32.17 -6.38 8.46
C ALA A 221 -32.57 -5.84 7.07
N SER A 222 -33.80 -5.36 6.87
CA SER A 222 -34.22 -4.77 5.58
C SER A 222 -33.40 -3.54 5.22
N LEU A 223 -33.14 -2.63 6.17
CA LEU A 223 -32.25 -1.48 5.96
C LEU A 223 -30.81 -1.91 5.61
N LYS A 224 -30.31 -2.98 6.22
CA LYS A 224 -28.99 -3.53 5.88
C LYS A 224 -28.97 -4.04 4.44
N HIS A 225 -30.02 -4.71 3.97
CA HIS A 225 -30.14 -5.18 2.59
C HIS A 225 -30.23 -4.03 1.59
N ILE A 226 -31.06 -3.03 1.86
CA ILE A 226 -31.16 -1.81 1.03
C ILE A 226 -29.80 -1.13 0.90
N ARG A 227 -29.07 -0.98 2.02
CA ARG A 227 -27.72 -0.42 2.02
C ARG A 227 -26.75 -1.23 1.15
N CYS A 228 -26.68 -2.54 1.33
CA CYS A 228 -25.77 -3.39 0.55
C CYS A 228 -26.12 -3.36 -0.94
N SER A 229 -27.40 -3.51 -1.29
CA SER A 229 -27.87 -3.45 -2.69
C SER A 229 -27.56 -2.10 -3.35
N THR A 230 -27.76 -1.00 -2.63
CA THR A 230 -27.45 0.34 -3.13
C THR A 230 -25.95 0.52 -3.36
N LEU A 231 -25.12 0.02 -2.43
CA LEU A 231 -23.67 0.08 -2.56
C LEU A 231 -23.17 -0.75 -3.76
N ASP A 232 -23.74 -1.92 -4.01
CA ASP A 232 -23.34 -2.74 -5.16
C ASP A 232 -23.78 -2.09 -6.48
N LYS A 233 -24.98 -1.51 -6.54
CA LYS A 233 -25.41 -0.67 -7.67
C LYS A 233 -24.49 0.54 -7.85
N PHE A 234 -23.99 1.14 -6.77
CA PHE A 234 -22.99 2.22 -6.83
C PHE A 234 -21.73 1.76 -7.51
N LYS A 235 -21.14 0.65 -7.07
CA LYS A 235 -19.91 0.11 -7.66
C LYS A 235 -20.07 -0.15 -9.17
N GLU A 236 -21.20 -0.73 -9.57
CA GLU A 236 -21.48 -1.02 -10.98
C GLU A 236 -21.71 0.24 -11.83
N ALA A 237 -22.48 1.20 -11.31
CA ALA A 237 -22.74 2.46 -12.01
C ALA A 237 -21.46 3.31 -12.10
N PHE A 238 -20.69 3.36 -11.01
CA PHE A 238 -19.43 4.09 -10.94
C PHE A 238 -18.40 3.51 -11.89
N LYS A 239 -18.25 2.17 -11.94
CA LYS A 239 -17.37 1.52 -12.92
C LYS A 239 -17.77 1.86 -14.36
N ARG A 240 -19.06 1.80 -14.69
CA ARG A 240 -19.57 2.16 -16.03
C ARG A 240 -19.30 3.62 -16.39
N ALA A 241 -19.46 4.54 -15.44
CA ALA A 241 -19.16 5.97 -15.66
C ALA A 241 -17.67 6.20 -15.94
N LEU A 242 -16.78 5.51 -15.20
CA LEU A 242 -15.34 5.56 -15.43
C LEU A 242 -14.93 4.97 -16.79
N ASP A 243 -15.56 3.85 -17.20
CA ASP A 243 -15.32 3.26 -18.52
C ASP A 243 -15.84 4.17 -19.67
N GLY A 244 -16.87 4.99 -19.40
CA GLY A 244 -17.44 5.96 -20.32
C GLY A 244 -16.65 7.26 -20.50
N GLN A 245 -15.43 7.35 -19.93
CA GLN A 245 -14.58 8.55 -19.91
C GLN A 245 -15.20 9.79 -19.24
N GLU A 246 -16.19 9.62 -18.36
CA GLU A 246 -16.63 10.72 -17.51
C GLU A 246 -15.50 11.11 -16.54
N GLY A 247 -15.37 12.42 -16.25
CA GLY A 247 -14.41 12.89 -15.24
C GLY A 247 -14.69 12.25 -13.89
N PHE A 248 -13.66 11.79 -13.18
CA PHE A 248 -13.76 11.04 -11.92
C PHE A 248 -14.64 11.74 -10.89
N SER A 249 -14.42 13.05 -10.68
CA SER A 249 -15.20 13.85 -9.71
C SER A 249 -16.68 13.98 -10.11
N VAL A 250 -16.95 14.14 -11.41
CA VAL A 250 -18.32 14.20 -11.96
C VAL A 250 -19.02 12.86 -11.83
N ALA A 251 -18.32 11.77 -12.15
CA ALA A 251 -18.84 10.40 -12.01
C ALA A 251 -19.18 10.08 -10.55
N VAL A 252 -18.31 10.45 -9.59
CA VAL A 252 -18.57 10.30 -8.16
C VAL A 252 -19.80 11.09 -7.74
N SER A 253 -19.88 12.38 -8.09
CA SER A 253 -21.00 13.25 -7.70
C SER A 253 -22.33 12.73 -8.25
N ASN A 254 -22.40 12.47 -9.55
CA ASN A 254 -23.63 12.01 -10.21
C ASN A 254 -24.10 10.66 -9.68
N CYS A 255 -23.18 9.68 -9.54
CA CYS A 255 -23.52 8.37 -9.00
C CYS A 255 -23.97 8.46 -7.54
N THR A 256 -23.31 9.29 -6.74
CA THR A 256 -23.65 9.46 -5.32
C THR A 256 -25.02 10.12 -5.17
N GLU A 257 -25.29 11.22 -5.87
CA GLU A 257 -26.58 11.91 -5.81
C GLU A 257 -27.73 11.00 -6.25
N TYR A 258 -27.58 10.34 -7.41
CA TYR A 258 -28.59 9.44 -7.95
C TYR A 258 -28.90 8.28 -6.97
N LEU A 259 -27.87 7.65 -6.38
CA LEU A 259 -28.07 6.50 -5.51
C LEU A 259 -28.45 6.86 -4.08
N MET A 260 -28.07 8.05 -3.59
CA MET A 260 -28.61 8.57 -2.33
C MET A 260 -30.10 8.86 -2.46
N ALA A 261 -30.54 9.44 -3.59
CA ALA A 261 -31.96 9.66 -3.84
C ALA A 261 -32.74 8.33 -3.95
N GLN A 262 -32.15 7.33 -4.61
CA GLN A 262 -32.74 5.99 -4.69
C GLN A 262 -32.80 5.31 -3.30
N PHE A 263 -31.75 5.42 -2.49
CA PHE A 263 -31.73 4.91 -1.11
C PHE A 263 -32.81 5.56 -0.26
N ASP A 264 -32.96 6.88 -0.32
CA ASP A 264 -33.99 7.60 0.43
C ASP A 264 -35.40 7.13 0.04
N LYS A 265 -35.63 6.87 -1.24
CA LYS A 265 -36.89 6.30 -1.75
C LYS A 265 -37.14 4.88 -1.25
N ASP A 266 -36.13 4.02 -1.27
CA ASP A 266 -36.24 2.63 -0.80
C ASP A 266 -36.40 2.56 0.72
N CYS A 267 -35.78 3.49 1.47
CA CYS A 267 -36.01 3.64 2.91
C CYS A 267 -37.42 4.15 3.25
N ALA A 268 -37.98 5.05 2.43
CA ALA A 268 -39.36 5.51 2.61
C ALA A 268 -40.37 4.38 2.40
N ASP A 269 -40.13 3.47 1.45
CA ASP A 269 -40.95 2.27 1.22
C ASP A 269 -40.86 1.23 2.36
N ALA A 270 -39.72 1.21 3.08
CA ALA A 270 -39.53 0.36 4.25
C ALA A 270 -40.10 0.96 5.55
N ALA A 271 -40.46 2.23 5.57
CA ALA A 271 -40.99 2.91 6.75
C ALA A 271 -42.38 2.39 7.14
N ILE A 272 -42.66 2.30 8.44
CA ILE A 272 -43.96 1.85 8.95
C ILE A 272 -44.76 3.03 9.53
N LYS A 273 -46.09 2.94 9.47
CA LYS A 273 -46.97 4.02 9.97
C LYS A 273 -46.93 4.15 11.49
N GLN A 274 -46.72 3.04 12.19
CA GLN A 274 -46.79 2.95 13.65
C GLN A 274 -45.52 3.43 14.37
N ALA A 275 -44.40 3.61 13.65
CA ALA A 275 -43.16 4.08 14.26
C ALA A 275 -42.30 4.92 13.31
N ASN A 276 -41.78 6.03 13.83
CA ASN A 276 -40.78 6.84 13.14
C ASN A 276 -39.37 6.32 13.45
N TRP A 277 -38.97 5.23 12.81
CA TRP A 277 -37.63 4.65 13.00
C TRP A 277 -36.56 5.46 12.26
N ASP A 278 -35.48 5.77 12.98
CA ASP A 278 -34.37 6.56 12.47
C ASP A 278 -33.52 5.79 11.44
N THR A 279 -33.50 6.27 10.19
CA THR A 279 -32.70 5.74 9.08
C THR A 279 -31.39 6.52 8.88
N SER A 280 -31.18 7.65 9.57
CA SER A 280 -30.04 8.55 9.38
C SER A 280 -28.70 7.83 9.58
N LYS A 281 -28.58 7.03 10.65
CA LYS A 281 -27.37 6.26 10.96
C LYS A 281 -26.99 5.27 9.85
N VAL A 282 -27.97 4.69 9.16
CA VAL A 282 -27.72 3.77 8.04
C VAL A 282 -27.31 4.53 6.79
N LYS A 283 -27.92 5.70 6.56
CA LYS A 283 -27.54 6.63 5.49
C LYS A 283 -26.10 7.13 5.65
N ASP A 284 -25.72 7.56 6.85
CA ASP A 284 -24.35 8.00 7.16
C ASP A 284 -23.34 6.86 7.01
N LYS A 285 -23.75 5.62 7.30
CA LYS A 285 -22.91 4.45 7.08
C LYS A 285 -22.74 4.18 5.59
N LEU A 286 -23.81 4.25 4.80
CA LEU A 286 -23.74 4.09 3.35
C LEU A 286 -22.82 5.15 2.71
N ARG A 287 -22.95 6.41 3.14
CA ARG A 287 -22.09 7.50 2.69
C ARG A 287 -20.60 7.21 2.93
N ARG A 288 -20.26 6.77 4.15
CA ARG A 288 -18.89 6.35 4.48
C ARG A 288 -18.41 5.15 3.66
N ASP A 289 -19.28 4.16 3.42
CA ASP A 289 -18.94 3.00 2.60
C ASP A 289 -18.67 3.41 1.13
N ILE A 290 -19.44 4.36 0.59
CA ILE A 290 -19.22 4.95 -0.73
C ILE A 290 -17.91 5.72 -0.77
N GLU A 291 -17.68 6.64 0.17
CA GLU A 291 -16.45 7.43 0.26
C GLU A 291 -15.20 6.54 0.38
N ALA A 292 -15.27 5.48 1.19
CA ALA A 292 -14.19 4.50 1.32
C ALA A 292 -13.93 3.75 0.00
N HIS A 293 -14.99 3.35 -0.72
CA HIS A 293 -14.84 2.71 -2.02
C HIS A 293 -14.23 3.66 -3.06
N VAL A 294 -14.71 4.91 -3.13
CA VAL A 294 -14.17 5.94 -4.02
C VAL A 294 -12.69 6.19 -3.73
N ALA A 295 -12.30 6.30 -2.46
CA ALA A 295 -10.90 6.46 -2.06
C ALA A 295 -10.03 5.26 -2.47
N SER A 296 -10.55 4.03 -2.33
CA SER A 296 -9.85 2.82 -2.80
C SER A 296 -9.63 2.86 -4.31
N VAL A 297 -10.69 3.14 -5.09
CA VAL A 297 -10.59 3.20 -6.56
C VAL A 297 -9.65 4.31 -7.01
N LEU A 298 -9.68 5.47 -6.33
CA LEU A 298 -8.76 6.58 -6.59
C LEU A 298 -7.30 6.15 -6.35
N SER A 299 -7.01 5.50 -5.23
CA SER A 299 -5.67 4.98 -4.90
C SER A 299 -5.20 3.95 -5.94
N ASP A 300 -6.05 3.02 -6.33
CA ASP A 300 -5.73 2.00 -7.34
C ASP A 300 -5.44 2.64 -8.71
N LYS A 301 -6.21 3.68 -9.09
CA LYS A 301 -5.97 4.42 -10.33
C LYS A 301 -4.70 5.25 -10.28
N ILE A 302 -4.41 5.91 -9.17
CA ILE A 302 -3.18 6.67 -8.97
C ILE A 302 -1.95 5.75 -9.06
N THR A 303 -1.99 4.57 -8.42
CA THR A 303 -0.87 3.61 -8.45
C THR A 303 -0.65 3.06 -9.85
N GLN A 304 -1.72 2.66 -10.55
CA GLN A 304 -1.66 2.24 -11.96
C GLN A 304 -1.04 3.34 -12.84
N HIS A 305 -1.49 4.58 -12.67
CA HIS A 305 -1.02 5.71 -13.45
C HIS A 305 0.44 6.07 -13.16
N THR A 306 0.83 6.00 -11.89
CA THR A 306 2.23 6.19 -11.46
C THR A 306 3.14 5.14 -12.08
N ALA A 307 2.69 3.88 -12.20
CA ALA A 307 3.47 2.83 -12.85
C ALA A 307 3.69 3.10 -14.34
N LEU A 308 2.64 3.53 -15.07
CA LEU A 308 2.76 3.92 -16.49
C LEU A 308 3.72 5.09 -16.69
N CYS A 309 3.66 6.10 -15.81
CA CYS A 309 4.58 7.24 -15.86
C CYS A 309 6.04 6.80 -15.60
N LYS A 310 6.27 5.85 -14.68
CA LYS A 310 7.59 5.29 -14.39
C LYS A 310 8.17 4.54 -15.59
N GLU A 311 7.38 3.67 -16.22
CA GLU A 311 7.79 2.92 -17.43
C GLU A 311 8.16 3.86 -18.57
N LYS A 312 7.33 4.89 -18.82
CA LYS A 312 7.62 5.90 -19.85
C LYS A 312 8.88 6.71 -19.54
N LEU A 313 9.09 7.07 -18.27
CA LEU A 313 10.29 7.77 -17.85
C LEU A 313 11.53 6.89 -18.05
N GLU A 314 11.47 5.60 -17.72
CA GLU A 314 12.55 4.65 -17.95
C GLU A 314 12.91 4.55 -19.45
N GLU A 315 11.91 4.42 -20.33
CA GLU A 315 12.13 4.40 -21.79
C GLU A 315 12.85 5.65 -22.30
N LEU A 316 12.44 6.83 -21.82
CA LEU A 316 13.03 8.12 -22.22
C LEU A 316 14.44 8.34 -21.66
N LEU A 317 14.75 7.81 -20.48
CA LEU A 317 16.05 7.98 -19.83
C LEU A 317 17.11 7.00 -20.35
N LEU A 318 16.76 5.73 -20.62
CA LEU A 318 17.74 4.67 -20.91
C LEU A 318 18.65 4.97 -22.11
N GLY A 319 18.09 5.47 -23.21
CA GLY A 319 18.85 5.79 -24.44
C GLY A 319 19.83 6.95 -24.26
N PRO A 320 19.35 8.16 -23.91
CA PRO A 320 20.20 9.33 -23.73
C PRO A 320 21.26 9.18 -22.63
N VAL A 321 20.91 8.56 -21.50
CA VAL A 321 21.86 8.33 -20.39
C VAL A 321 23.00 7.42 -20.83
N LYS A 322 22.69 6.35 -21.57
CA LYS A 322 23.72 5.46 -22.13
C LYS A 322 24.68 6.22 -23.05
N ALA A 323 24.15 7.01 -23.99
CA ALA A 323 24.97 7.78 -24.93
C ALA A 323 25.87 8.81 -24.24
N LEU A 324 25.37 9.46 -23.18
CA LEU A 324 26.13 10.43 -22.39
C LEU A 324 27.24 9.76 -21.55
N LEU A 325 26.97 8.57 -21.02
CA LEU A 325 27.97 7.77 -20.30
C LEU A 325 29.05 7.18 -21.22
N GLU A 326 28.69 6.75 -22.45
CA GLU A 326 29.68 6.30 -23.45
C GLU A 326 30.59 7.45 -23.94
N LYS A 327 30.04 8.67 -24.06
CA LYS A 327 30.83 9.85 -24.44
C LYS A 327 31.83 10.27 -23.35
N ALA A 328 31.48 10.04 -22.08
CA ALA A 328 32.22 10.30 -20.85
C ALA A 328 33.08 11.58 -20.88
N SER A 329 32.47 12.69 -20.48
CA SER A 329 33.09 14.01 -20.38
C SER A 329 32.78 14.66 -19.04
N ASN A 330 33.49 15.73 -18.70
CA ASN A 330 33.23 16.48 -17.47
C ASN A 330 31.81 17.07 -17.40
N GLU A 331 31.13 17.23 -18.54
CA GLU A 331 29.73 17.69 -18.62
C GLU A 331 28.68 16.55 -18.61
N THR A 332 29.10 15.28 -18.54
CA THR A 332 28.19 14.13 -18.60
C THR A 332 27.17 14.16 -17.44
N TRP A 333 27.61 14.32 -16.20
CA TRP A 333 26.72 14.33 -15.03
C TRP A 333 25.83 15.58 -14.93
N PRO A 334 26.32 16.81 -15.19
CA PRO A 334 25.46 17.99 -15.35
C PRO A 334 24.37 17.83 -16.40
N THR A 335 24.71 17.28 -17.57
CA THR A 335 23.74 17.06 -18.66
C THR A 335 22.71 15.98 -18.30
N ILE A 336 23.12 14.91 -17.62
CA ILE A 336 22.21 13.89 -17.08
C ILE A 336 21.24 14.49 -16.06
N ARG A 337 21.70 15.43 -15.21
CA ARG A 337 20.83 16.11 -14.24
C ARG A 337 19.76 16.96 -14.91
N THR A 338 20.15 17.78 -15.88
CA THR A 338 19.20 18.60 -16.63
C THR A 338 18.21 17.74 -17.41
N LEU A 339 18.68 16.63 -18.00
CA LEU A 339 17.84 15.68 -18.71
C LEU A 339 16.84 15.00 -17.75
N LEU A 340 17.30 14.53 -16.58
CA LEU A 340 16.43 13.93 -15.57
C LEU A 340 15.34 14.90 -15.11
N GLN A 341 15.67 16.17 -14.88
CA GLN A 341 14.68 17.19 -14.50
C GLN A 341 13.68 17.46 -15.63
N LEU A 342 14.17 17.71 -16.85
CA LEU A 342 13.32 18.02 -18.00
C LEU A 342 12.38 16.86 -18.37
N GLU A 343 12.87 15.62 -18.39
CA GLU A 343 12.05 14.46 -18.71
C GLU A 343 11.05 14.15 -17.59
N THR A 344 11.44 14.33 -16.32
CA THR A 344 10.51 14.17 -15.18
C THR A 344 9.40 15.22 -15.22
N GLU A 345 9.72 16.48 -15.51
CA GLU A 345 8.75 17.57 -15.66
C GLU A 345 7.86 17.36 -16.89
N SER A 346 8.43 16.89 -18.00
CA SER A 346 7.71 16.58 -19.26
C SER A 346 6.71 15.44 -19.05
N VAL A 347 7.13 14.33 -18.45
CA VAL A 347 6.26 13.20 -18.14
C VAL A 347 5.18 13.62 -17.15
N SER A 348 5.53 14.37 -16.11
CA SER A 348 4.56 14.85 -15.11
C SER A 348 3.52 15.80 -15.73
N SER A 349 3.95 16.83 -16.45
CA SER A 349 3.07 17.83 -17.06
C SER A 349 2.20 17.25 -18.19
N GLY A 350 2.77 16.42 -19.06
CA GLY A 350 2.01 15.70 -20.09
C GLY A 350 0.98 14.75 -19.50
N SER A 351 1.32 14.09 -18.40
CA SER A 351 0.44 13.21 -17.64
C SER A 351 -0.75 13.95 -17.02
N TRP A 352 -0.52 15.13 -16.41
CA TRP A 352 -1.59 15.98 -15.86
C TRP A 352 -2.55 16.48 -16.92
N ASN A 353 -2.05 16.85 -18.09
CA ASN A 353 -2.89 17.36 -19.19
C ASN A 353 -3.75 16.26 -19.82
N ALA A 354 -3.24 15.05 -19.93
CA ALA A 354 -4.00 13.90 -20.47
C ALA A 354 -5.11 13.41 -19.53
N HIS A 355 -5.00 13.69 -18.22
CA HIS A 355 -5.89 13.13 -17.18
C HIS A 355 -6.61 14.21 -16.39
N ARG A 356 -6.95 15.35 -17.02
CA ARG A 356 -7.66 16.48 -16.38
C ARG A 356 -8.99 16.09 -15.72
N GLY A 357 -9.55 14.94 -16.06
CA GLY A 357 -10.75 14.36 -15.44
C GLY A 357 -10.51 13.70 -14.08
N PHE A 358 -9.26 13.36 -13.73
CA PHE A 358 -8.88 12.94 -12.39
C PHE A 358 -8.59 14.20 -11.57
N ASP A 359 -9.53 14.58 -10.72
CA ASP A 359 -9.42 15.69 -9.78
C ASP A 359 -8.41 15.33 -8.67
N MET A 360 -7.13 15.24 -9.05
CA MET A 360 -6.03 14.94 -8.13
C MET A 360 -5.68 16.20 -7.36
N ASP A 361 -5.67 16.06 -6.04
CA ASP A 361 -5.19 17.08 -5.13
C ASP A 361 -3.69 17.37 -5.36
N GLU A 362 -3.27 18.59 -5.07
CA GLU A 362 -1.87 19.01 -5.24
C GLU A 362 -0.90 18.18 -4.39
N GLN A 363 -1.35 17.66 -3.24
CA GLN A 363 -0.51 16.80 -2.40
C GLN A 363 -0.27 15.44 -3.07
N THR A 364 -1.27 14.85 -3.72
CA THR A 364 -1.11 13.63 -4.52
C THR A 364 -0.22 13.87 -5.74
N LYS A 365 -0.39 14.98 -6.47
CA LYS A 365 0.52 15.32 -7.58
C LYS A 365 1.97 15.45 -7.12
N ALA A 366 2.21 16.11 -5.99
CA ALA A 366 3.54 16.24 -5.40
C ALA A 366 4.13 14.87 -4.99
N LYS A 367 3.31 13.96 -4.43
CA LYS A 367 3.75 12.58 -4.11
C LYS A 367 4.13 11.78 -5.35
N ILE A 368 3.34 11.87 -6.42
CA ILE A 368 3.65 11.20 -7.69
C ILE A 368 4.95 11.78 -8.27
N HIS A 369 5.10 13.11 -8.29
CA HIS A 369 6.32 13.76 -8.75
C HIS A 369 7.56 13.30 -7.97
N ALA A 370 7.49 13.29 -6.63
CA ALA A 370 8.57 12.80 -5.79
C ALA A 370 8.91 11.32 -6.07
N SER A 371 7.89 10.47 -6.30
CA SER A 371 8.09 9.07 -6.65
C SER A 371 8.69 8.88 -8.04
N LEU A 372 8.38 9.77 -9.00
CA LEU A 372 8.98 9.77 -10.33
C LEU A 372 10.44 10.22 -10.28
N GLU A 373 10.76 11.26 -9.51
CA GLU A 373 12.15 11.69 -9.31
C GLU A 373 13.00 10.58 -8.66
N GLU A 374 12.47 9.92 -7.63
CA GLU A 374 13.15 8.80 -6.98
C GLU A 374 13.37 7.63 -7.94
N HIS A 375 12.35 7.27 -8.72
CA HIS A 375 12.46 6.22 -9.71
C HIS A 375 13.46 6.58 -10.82
N GLY A 376 13.39 7.78 -11.36
CA GLY A 376 14.31 8.27 -12.39
C GLY A 376 15.76 8.30 -11.90
N ARG A 377 16.01 8.70 -10.64
CA ARG A 377 17.33 8.55 -10.00
C ARG A 377 17.76 7.08 -9.98
N GLY A 378 16.89 6.17 -9.53
CA GLY A 378 17.17 4.73 -9.52
C GLY A 378 17.52 4.16 -10.91
N VAL A 379 16.82 4.59 -11.97
CA VAL A 379 17.11 4.19 -13.35
C VAL A 379 18.50 4.66 -13.78
N VAL A 380 18.84 5.92 -13.51
CA VAL A 380 20.17 6.47 -13.82
C VAL A 380 21.26 5.74 -13.03
N GLU A 381 21.05 5.47 -11.74
CA GLU A 381 21.99 4.72 -10.90
C GLU A 381 22.22 3.29 -11.41
N ALA A 382 21.14 2.58 -11.76
CA ALA A 382 21.22 1.23 -12.31
C ALA A 382 21.99 1.23 -13.63
N LYS A 383 21.70 2.20 -14.51
CA LYS A 383 22.38 2.30 -15.80
C LYS A 383 23.85 2.67 -15.64
N ALA A 384 24.17 3.58 -14.73
CA ALA A 384 25.54 3.96 -14.41
C ALA A 384 26.35 2.77 -13.84
N LYS A 385 25.73 1.91 -13.01
CA LYS A 385 26.36 0.67 -12.52
C LYS A 385 26.64 -0.32 -13.66
N GLU A 386 25.72 -0.47 -14.60
CA GLU A 386 25.93 -1.34 -15.77
C GLU A 386 27.13 -0.85 -16.61
N GLU A 387 27.17 0.44 -16.94
CA GLU A 387 28.25 1.00 -17.77
C GLU A 387 29.59 1.06 -17.02
N ALA A 388 29.59 1.30 -15.70
CA ALA A 388 30.79 1.20 -14.88
C ALA A 388 31.38 -0.22 -14.88
N GLY A 389 30.55 -1.27 -14.98
CA GLY A 389 31.01 -2.64 -15.19
C GLY A 389 31.74 -2.87 -16.52
N ARG A 390 31.51 -1.99 -17.52
CA ARG A 390 32.14 -2.01 -18.85
C ARG A 390 33.17 -0.89 -19.04
N VAL A 391 33.64 -0.30 -17.95
CA VAL A 391 34.58 0.84 -17.97
C VAL A 391 35.87 0.51 -18.72
N LEU A 392 36.44 -0.70 -18.55
CA LEU A 392 37.69 -1.10 -19.21
C LEU A 392 37.52 -1.08 -20.74
N THR A 393 36.46 -1.69 -21.25
CA THR A 393 36.14 -1.71 -22.69
C THR A 393 35.94 -0.29 -23.22
N SER A 394 35.27 0.57 -22.46
CA SER A 394 35.03 1.97 -22.82
C SER A 394 36.35 2.78 -22.85
N MET A 395 37.24 2.55 -21.88
CA MET A 395 38.56 3.18 -21.82
C MET A 395 39.45 2.75 -22.99
N VAL A 396 39.44 1.46 -23.35
CA VAL A 396 40.21 0.91 -24.47
C VAL A 396 39.67 1.40 -25.81
N ALA A 397 38.35 1.48 -25.96
CA ALA A 397 37.72 2.06 -27.15
C ALA A 397 38.06 3.55 -27.30
N ARG A 398 38.03 4.32 -26.20
CA ARG A 398 38.42 5.74 -26.18
C ARG A 398 39.91 5.92 -26.49
N PHE A 399 40.76 5.06 -25.94
CA PHE A 399 42.19 5.06 -26.20
C PHE A 399 42.46 4.77 -27.67
N SER A 400 41.88 3.69 -28.21
CA SER A 400 42.04 3.30 -29.61
C SER A 400 41.57 4.40 -30.55
N LYS A 401 40.39 4.99 -30.31
CA LYS A 401 39.88 6.10 -31.11
C LYS A 401 40.84 7.28 -31.14
N ASN A 402 41.35 7.73 -29.99
CA ASN A 402 42.22 8.90 -29.90
C ASN A 402 43.68 8.62 -30.29
N PHE A 403 44.13 7.37 -30.20
CA PHE A 403 45.50 6.96 -30.52
C PHE A 403 45.65 6.58 -31.99
N SER A 404 44.69 5.84 -32.55
CA SER A 404 44.75 5.32 -33.93
C SER A 404 44.13 6.26 -34.95
N HIS A 405 43.40 7.31 -34.54
CA HIS A 405 42.85 8.30 -35.46
C HIS A 405 43.46 9.67 -35.20
N ASP A 406 43.60 10.44 -36.27
CA ASP A 406 44.00 11.84 -36.19
C ASP A 406 42.82 12.75 -35.84
N SER A 407 43.07 14.05 -35.66
CA SER A 407 42.06 15.06 -35.31
C SER A 407 40.84 15.09 -36.25
N ASP A 408 41.01 14.67 -37.51
CA ASP A 408 39.95 14.55 -38.52
C ASP A 408 39.24 13.18 -38.54
N SER A 409 39.46 12.32 -37.53
CA SER A 409 38.91 10.95 -37.44
C SER A 409 39.35 10.00 -38.57
N ILE A 410 40.50 10.26 -39.19
CA ILE A 410 41.12 9.40 -40.20
C ILE A 410 42.16 8.51 -39.50
N GLU A 411 42.24 7.23 -39.88
CA GLU A 411 43.27 6.32 -39.35
C GLU A 411 44.68 6.88 -39.57
N ARG A 412 45.46 6.94 -38.50
CA ARG A 412 46.78 7.54 -38.49
C ARG A 412 47.80 6.59 -39.14
N VAL A 413 48.55 7.13 -40.09
CA VAL A 413 49.73 6.49 -40.65
C VAL A 413 50.95 6.94 -39.86
N TRP A 414 51.64 6.01 -39.20
CA TRP A 414 52.77 6.32 -38.32
C TRP A 414 53.98 6.85 -39.11
N ASN A 415 54.12 8.17 -39.12
CA ASN A 415 55.24 8.85 -39.77
C ASN A 415 56.50 8.82 -38.90
N PRO A 416 57.72 8.87 -39.49
CA PRO A 416 58.98 8.83 -38.73
C PRO A 416 59.18 9.95 -37.69
N ASN A 417 58.50 11.09 -37.88
CA ASN A 417 58.68 12.31 -37.10
C ASN A 417 57.64 12.51 -35.99
N GLU A 418 56.65 11.62 -35.88
CA GLU A 418 55.61 11.70 -34.85
C GLU A 418 56.07 11.10 -33.53
N ASP A 419 55.82 11.81 -32.43
CA ASP A 419 56.08 11.31 -31.08
C ASP A 419 54.90 10.46 -30.59
N ILE A 420 55.02 9.15 -30.84
CA ILE A 420 54.04 8.14 -30.40
C ILE A 420 53.82 8.19 -28.88
N ARG A 421 54.84 8.56 -28.10
CA ARG A 421 54.76 8.60 -26.64
C ARG A 421 53.95 9.80 -26.15
N ALA A 422 54.11 10.97 -26.78
CA ALA A 422 53.29 12.14 -26.50
C ALA A 422 51.82 11.89 -26.85
N ILE A 423 51.56 11.29 -28.02
CA ILE A 423 50.21 10.91 -28.45
C ILE A 423 49.58 9.90 -27.48
N ALA A 424 50.35 8.86 -27.08
CA ALA A 424 49.90 7.88 -26.10
C ALA A 424 49.59 8.53 -24.74
N LYS A 425 50.35 9.54 -24.31
CA LYS A 425 50.09 10.30 -23.08
C LYS A 425 48.75 11.04 -23.14
N THR A 426 48.46 11.71 -24.26
CA THR A 426 47.17 12.39 -24.49
C THR A 426 45.99 11.41 -24.61
N ALA A 427 46.19 10.26 -25.26
CA ALA A 427 45.16 9.23 -25.36
C ALA A 427 44.89 8.56 -23.98
N ARG A 428 45.93 8.35 -23.16
CA ARG A 428 45.81 7.86 -21.78
C ARG A 428 45.06 8.84 -20.87
N SER A 429 45.34 10.14 -20.97
CA SER A 429 44.60 11.15 -20.19
C SER A 429 43.13 11.19 -20.57
N ALA A 430 42.79 11.09 -21.86
CA ALA A 430 41.40 11.02 -22.33
C ALA A 430 40.67 9.74 -21.87
N SER A 431 41.36 8.60 -21.75
CA SER A 431 40.80 7.38 -21.16
C SER A 431 40.68 7.45 -19.64
N LEU A 432 41.56 8.20 -18.96
CA LEU A 432 41.46 8.45 -17.52
C LEU A 432 40.24 9.30 -17.17
N GLU A 433 39.86 10.24 -18.03
CA GLU A 433 38.60 11.00 -17.90
C GLU A 433 37.38 10.06 -17.85
N VAL A 434 37.35 9.02 -18.70
CA VAL A 434 36.30 8.00 -18.70
C VAL A 434 36.22 7.30 -17.33
N LEU A 435 37.37 6.88 -16.79
CA LEU A 435 37.44 6.25 -15.48
C LEU A 435 36.96 7.20 -14.37
N SER A 436 37.32 8.48 -14.43
CA SER A 436 36.91 9.49 -13.44
C SER A 436 35.40 9.77 -13.47
N VAL A 437 34.80 9.78 -14.66
CA VAL A 437 33.36 9.97 -14.84
C VAL A 437 32.58 8.75 -14.33
N MET A 438 33.11 7.54 -14.56
CA MET A 438 32.49 6.26 -14.17
C MET A 438 32.84 5.81 -12.73
N ALA A 439 33.72 6.51 -12.01
CA ALA A 439 34.07 6.16 -10.64
C ALA A 439 32.96 6.46 -9.62
N ALA A 440 32.16 7.52 -9.87
CA ALA A 440 31.10 7.95 -8.96
C ALA A 440 29.95 8.68 -9.66
N ILE A 441 28.75 8.54 -9.07
CA ILE A 441 27.52 9.20 -9.47
C ILE A 441 27.47 10.62 -8.92
N ARG A 442 27.40 11.62 -9.81
CA ARG A 442 27.38 13.06 -9.46
C ARG A 442 26.02 13.71 -9.73
N LEU A 443 24.97 13.14 -9.14
CA LEU A 443 23.61 13.68 -9.26
C LEU A 443 23.35 14.90 -8.35
N HIS A 444 24.20 15.17 -7.36
CA HIS A 444 24.09 16.31 -6.44
C HIS A 444 25.23 17.31 -6.66
N HIS A 445 25.08 18.55 -6.20
CA HIS A 445 25.96 19.69 -6.52
C HIS A 445 27.37 19.64 -5.89
N ASP A 446 27.77 18.49 -5.37
CA ASP A 446 29.02 18.33 -4.64
C ASP A 446 30.19 18.21 -5.62
N GLY A 447 31.10 19.18 -5.58
CA GLY A 447 32.34 19.13 -6.34
C GLY A 447 33.24 18.01 -5.82
N ASP A 448 33.82 17.24 -6.73
CA ASP A 448 34.69 16.13 -6.40
C ASP A 448 36.14 16.36 -6.86
N GLU A 449 37.08 15.65 -6.23
CA GLU A 449 38.51 15.71 -6.56
C GLU A 449 39.00 14.42 -7.24
N ILE A 450 38.09 13.51 -7.66
CA ILE A 450 38.47 12.19 -8.19
C ILE A 450 39.40 12.32 -9.41
N GLN A 451 39.05 13.16 -10.39
CA GLN A 451 39.86 13.34 -11.59
C GLN A 451 41.27 13.84 -11.26
N ASN A 452 41.39 14.76 -10.31
CA ASN A 452 42.68 15.31 -9.87
C ASN A 452 43.51 14.26 -9.12
N THR A 453 42.89 13.51 -8.20
CA THR A 453 43.54 12.43 -7.45
C THR A 453 44.03 11.31 -8.36
N LEU A 454 43.22 10.91 -9.35
CA LEU A 454 43.58 9.89 -10.34
C LEU A 454 44.68 10.36 -11.29
N SER A 455 44.66 11.63 -11.71
CA SER A 455 45.69 12.19 -12.60
C SER A 455 47.05 12.28 -11.89
N LEU A 456 47.05 12.74 -10.64
CA LEU A 456 48.27 12.84 -9.81
C LEU A 456 48.86 11.47 -9.46
N SER A 457 48.04 10.42 -9.29
CA SER A 457 48.52 9.08 -8.96
C SER A 457 49.02 8.30 -10.17
N PHE A 458 48.34 8.41 -11.33
CA PHE A 458 48.59 7.54 -12.48
C PHE A 458 49.40 8.16 -13.62
N LEU A 459 49.40 9.49 -13.79
CA LEU A 459 50.10 10.14 -14.92
C LEU A 459 51.43 10.80 -14.51
N ASP A 460 51.52 11.35 -13.29
CA ASP A 460 52.70 12.09 -12.80
C ASP A 460 53.76 11.22 -12.10
N SER A 461 53.47 9.94 -11.83
CA SER A 461 54.42 9.00 -11.22
C SER A 461 55.59 8.57 -12.13
N THR A 462 55.71 9.16 -13.33
CA THR A 462 56.66 8.70 -14.37
C THR A 462 57.93 9.56 -14.50
N ASP A 463 58.17 10.53 -13.62
CA ASP A 463 59.45 11.25 -13.54
C ASP A 463 60.27 10.84 -12.30
N PRO A 464 61.35 10.05 -12.44
CA PRO A 464 62.17 9.60 -11.32
C PRO A 464 63.19 10.66 -10.84
N SER A 465 62.92 11.97 -11.01
CA SER A 465 63.93 13.03 -10.83
C SER A 465 63.66 14.06 -9.71
N SER A 466 62.71 13.82 -8.81
CA SER A 466 62.60 14.62 -7.59
C SER A 466 62.83 13.77 -6.34
N GLU A 467 64.10 13.54 -6.01
CA GLU A 467 64.52 13.21 -4.64
C GLU A 467 64.26 14.44 -3.76
N ASP A 468 63.04 14.57 -3.25
CA ASP A 468 62.76 15.25 -1.98
C ASP A 468 61.25 15.19 -1.69
N ARG A 469 60.84 14.32 -0.74
CA ARG A 469 59.93 14.65 0.37
C ARG A 469 59.50 13.41 1.15
N ASN A 470 60.13 13.25 2.32
CA ASN A 470 59.56 12.58 3.50
C ASN A 470 58.34 13.37 4.02
N ILE A 471 57.13 12.95 3.66
CA ILE A 471 55.91 13.09 4.49
C ILE A 471 55.10 11.81 4.26
N THR A 472 54.63 11.18 5.34
CA THR A 472 53.73 10.03 5.36
C THR A 472 52.45 10.34 4.58
N ARG A 473 52.48 10.23 3.24
CA ARG A 473 51.27 10.29 2.41
C ARG A 473 50.53 8.98 2.63
N ILE A 474 49.39 9.06 3.31
CA ILE A 474 48.36 8.03 3.22
C ILE A 474 48.09 7.86 1.72
N ASP A 475 48.23 6.64 1.19
CA ASP A 475 47.93 6.36 -0.22
C ASP A 475 46.43 6.62 -0.44
N PRO A 476 46.03 7.67 -1.18
CA PRO A 476 44.62 8.00 -1.38
C PRO A 476 43.87 6.90 -2.15
N LEU A 477 44.58 5.98 -2.81
CA LEU A 477 44.01 4.81 -3.49
C LEU A 477 43.90 3.57 -2.60
N GLY A 478 44.50 3.59 -1.40
CA GLY A 478 44.39 2.53 -0.39
C GLY A 478 43.15 2.65 0.50
N LEU A 479 42.32 3.69 0.29
CA LEU A 479 41.07 3.90 0.99
C LEU A 479 39.93 3.14 0.30
N ASN A 480 39.08 2.49 1.09
CA ASN A 480 37.91 1.75 0.57
C ASN A 480 36.78 2.66 0.05
N ALA A 481 36.88 3.98 0.26
CA ALA A 481 35.86 4.97 -0.10
C ALA A 481 36.50 6.30 -0.51
N TRP A 482 35.82 7.06 -1.38
CA TRP A 482 36.21 8.41 -1.78
C TRP A 482 35.86 9.43 -0.67
N GLU A 483 36.81 10.31 -0.32
CA GLU A 483 36.71 11.20 0.85
C GLU A 483 35.50 12.17 0.84
N LYS A 484 34.94 12.48 -0.34
CA LYS A 484 33.82 13.43 -0.52
C LYS A 484 32.54 12.81 -1.10
N ILE A 485 32.47 11.48 -1.24
CA ILE A 485 31.34 10.82 -1.93
C ILE A 485 30.76 9.72 -1.05
N PRO A 486 29.43 9.73 -0.82
CA PRO A 486 28.78 8.67 -0.06
C PRO A 486 28.90 7.32 -0.77
N LEU A 487 28.98 6.24 0.01
CA LEU A 487 29.11 4.87 -0.48
C LEU A 487 27.98 4.48 -1.46
N SER A 488 26.78 5.05 -1.31
CA SER A 488 25.65 4.83 -2.23
C SER A 488 25.91 5.33 -3.65
N ASN A 489 26.75 6.35 -3.79
CA ASN A 489 27.06 7.01 -5.06
C ASN A 489 28.40 6.57 -5.64
N THR A 490 29.14 5.67 -4.95
CA THR A 490 30.40 5.12 -5.44
C THR A 490 30.11 3.96 -6.38
N LEU A 491 30.56 4.06 -7.64
CA LEU A 491 30.40 3.00 -8.65
C LEU A 491 31.60 2.07 -8.67
N ILE A 492 32.80 2.65 -8.62
CA ILE A 492 34.08 1.94 -8.62
C ILE A 492 34.88 2.41 -7.41
N SER A 493 35.29 1.45 -6.59
CA SER A 493 36.12 1.73 -5.42
C SER A 493 37.54 2.14 -5.83
N PRO A 494 38.24 2.98 -5.06
CA PRO A 494 39.63 3.35 -5.34
C PRO A 494 40.59 2.18 -5.64
N PRO A 495 40.56 1.04 -4.92
CA PRO A 495 41.42 -0.10 -5.26
C PRO A 495 41.01 -0.78 -6.59
N THR A 496 39.71 -0.86 -6.87
CA THR A 496 39.24 -1.39 -8.18
C THR A 496 39.63 -0.46 -9.33
N CYS A 497 39.64 0.87 -9.12
CA CYS A 497 40.14 1.82 -10.13
C CYS A 497 41.61 1.54 -10.46
N LYS A 498 42.44 1.18 -9.47
CA LYS A 498 43.83 0.80 -9.69
C LYS A 498 43.94 -0.48 -10.51
N ASP A 499 43.19 -1.52 -10.15
CA ASP A 499 43.18 -2.79 -10.91
C ASP A 499 42.73 -2.60 -12.37
N VAL A 500 41.69 -1.78 -12.58
CA VAL A 500 41.19 -1.43 -13.92
C VAL A 500 42.23 -0.65 -14.70
N TRP A 501 42.92 0.30 -14.07
CA TRP A 501 43.98 1.08 -14.69
C TRP A 501 45.18 0.21 -15.10
N GLU A 502 45.61 -0.72 -14.24
CA GLU A 502 46.69 -1.65 -14.56
C GLU A 502 46.35 -2.55 -15.75
N ARG A 503 45.12 -3.09 -15.80
CA ARG A 503 44.64 -3.88 -16.95
C ARG A 503 44.56 -3.04 -18.23
N PHE A 504 44.04 -1.81 -18.13
CA PHE A 504 44.00 -0.87 -19.24
C PHE A 504 45.40 -0.56 -19.77
N MET A 505 46.38 -0.33 -18.88
CA MET A 505 47.76 -0.05 -19.27
C MET A 505 48.38 -1.22 -20.02
N ALA A 506 48.14 -2.46 -19.60
CA ALA A 506 48.60 -3.65 -20.32
C ALA A 506 48.03 -3.73 -21.74
N GLU A 507 46.72 -3.47 -21.94
CA GLU A 507 46.11 -3.46 -23.28
C GLU A 507 46.59 -2.27 -24.13
N ALA A 508 46.74 -1.09 -23.53
CA ALA A 508 47.24 0.09 -24.21
C ALA A 508 48.71 -0.09 -24.65
N GLU A 509 49.55 -0.75 -23.84
CA GLU A 509 50.93 -1.06 -24.20
C GLU A 509 51.04 -1.98 -25.41
N VAL A 510 50.15 -2.96 -25.54
CA VAL A 510 50.08 -3.83 -26.74
C VAL A 510 49.80 -2.99 -27.99
N ILE A 511 48.83 -2.07 -27.91
CA ILE A 511 48.47 -1.18 -29.03
C ILE A 511 49.61 -0.21 -29.37
N VAL A 512 50.28 0.35 -28.36
CA VAL A 512 51.43 1.26 -28.57
C VAL A 512 52.63 0.52 -29.15
N SER A 513 52.90 -0.70 -28.70
CA SER A 513 53.99 -1.54 -29.22
C SER A 513 53.78 -1.90 -30.69
N ASP A 514 52.55 -2.26 -31.07
CA ASP A 514 52.18 -2.49 -32.47
C ASP A 514 52.37 -1.22 -33.34
N ALA A 515 52.01 -0.04 -32.83
CA ALA A 515 52.26 1.23 -33.50
C ALA A 515 53.76 1.52 -33.69
N ILE A 516 54.60 1.26 -32.69
CA ILE A 516 56.05 1.42 -32.79
C ILE A 516 56.62 0.45 -33.83
N ALA A 517 56.20 -0.82 -33.82
CA ALA A 517 56.61 -1.81 -34.81
C ALA A 517 56.23 -1.40 -36.24
N LYS A 518 55.03 -0.85 -36.43
CA LYS A 518 54.57 -0.28 -37.72
C LYS A 518 55.40 0.92 -38.14
N GLN A 519 55.76 1.81 -37.22
CA GLN A 519 56.63 2.95 -37.50
C GLN A 519 58.05 2.51 -37.89
N GLU A 520 58.61 1.51 -37.21
CA GLU A 520 59.92 0.95 -37.54
C GLU A 520 59.94 0.23 -38.89
N ALA A 521 58.87 -0.50 -39.22
CA ALA A 521 58.70 -1.09 -40.54
C ALA A 521 58.63 -0.01 -41.64
N ASN A 522 57.92 1.08 -41.39
CA ASN A 522 57.83 2.21 -42.31
C ASN A 522 59.19 2.93 -42.48
N LYS A 523 59.95 3.11 -41.38
CA LYS A 523 61.33 3.64 -41.41
C LYS A 523 62.27 2.75 -42.23
N ARG A 524 62.19 1.42 -42.08
CA ARG A 524 63.01 0.46 -42.85
C ARG A 524 62.66 0.47 -44.34
N ASN A 525 61.38 0.61 -44.68
CA ASN A 525 60.93 0.69 -46.07
C ASN A 525 61.38 1.98 -46.78
N ASN A 526 61.69 3.04 -46.04
CA ASN A 526 62.16 4.32 -46.59
C ASN A 526 63.62 4.31 -47.07
N ASN A 527 64.37 3.22 -46.89
CA ASN A 527 65.72 3.02 -47.44
C ASN A 527 65.67 2.26 -48.78
N TRP A 528 64.95 2.79 -49.76
CA TRP A 528 64.89 2.23 -51.11
C TRP A 528 66.05 2.75 -51.97
N LEU A 529 67.29 2.37 -51.61
CA LEU A 529 68.41 2.44 -52.55
C LEU A 529 68.48 1.08 -53.27
N PRO A 530 68.63 1.05 -54.61
CA PRO A 530 68.87 -0.21 -55.32
C PRO A 530 70.12 -0.91 -54.76
N PRO A 531 70.16 -2.26 -54.72
CA PRO A 531 71.35 -2.99 -54.28
C PRO A 531 72.61 -2.47 -54.98
N ILE A 532 73.73 -2.35 -54.25
CA ILE A 532 74.97 -1.73 -54.74
C ILE A 532 75.43 -2.36 -56.07
N TRP A 533 75.23 -3.66 -56.27
CA TRP A 533 75.54 -4.34 -57.54
C TRP A 533 74.70 -3.84 -58.73
N ALA A 534 73.44 -3.46 -58.50
CA ALA A 534 72.57 -2.92 -59.54
C ALA A 534 72.98 -1.50 -59.92
N ILE A 535 73.46 -0.71 -58.95
CA ILE A 535 74.03 0.63 -59.20
C ILE A 535 75.33 0.50 -60.01
N VAL A 536 76.21 -0.42 -59.65
CA VAL A 536 77.46 -0.69 -60.40
C VAL A 536 77.17 -1.20 -61.82
N ALA A 537 76.23 -2.12 -61.98
CA ALA A 537 75.83 -2.63 -63.30
C ALA A 537 75.23 -1.54 -64.20
N LEU A 538 74.44 -0.62 -63.63
CA LEU A 538 73.83 0.50 -64.35
C LEU A 538 74.87 1.54 -64.79
N ILE A 539 75.93 1.75 -64.00
CA ILE A 539 77.07 2.61 -64.36
C ILE A 539 77.91 2.01 -65.49
N VAL A 540 78.16 0.69 -65.47
CA VAL A 540 79.04 0.02 -66.45
C VAL A 540 78.34 -0.26 -67.78
N LEU A 541 77.08 -0.71 -67.76
CA LEU A 541 76.34 -1.05 -68.99
C LEU A 541 75.65 0.16 -69.62
N GLY A 542 75.29 1.19 -68.83
CA GLY A 542 74.34 2.21 -69.26
C GLY A 542 72.88 1.76 -69.13
N PHE A 543 71.98 2.71 -68.92
CA PHE A 543 70.58 2.43 -68.57
C PHE A 543 69.80 1.66 -69.65
N ASN A 544 70.08 1.93 -70.93
CA ASN A 544 69.39 1.28 -72.05
C ASN A 544 69.79 -0.20 -72.18
N GLU A 545 71.09 -0.51 -72.13
CA GLU A 545 71.57 -1.90 -72.16
C GLU A 545 71.16 -2.69 -70.92
N PHE A 546 71.16 -2.08 -69.72
CA PHE A 546 70.70 -2.75 -68.50
C PHE A 546 69.21 -3.13 -68.58
N MET A 547 68.36 -2.23 -69.08
CA MET A 547 66.94 -2.52 -69.28
C MET A 547 66.70 -3.56 -70.38
N ALA A 548 67.53 -3.57 -71.44
CA ALA A 548 67.47 -4.60 -72.48
C ALA A 548 67.86 -6.00 -71.95
N LEU A 549 68.85 -6.07 -71.05
CA LEU A 549 69.26 -7.30 -70.37
C LEU A 549 68.20 -7.80 -69.38
N TYR A 550 67.62 -6.91 -68.58
CA TYR A 550 66.60 -7.26 -67.58
C TYR A 550 65.28 -7.70 -68.22
N ARG A 551 64.89 -7.07 -69.33
CA ARG A 551 63.59 -7.32 -69.98
C ARG A 551 63.60 -8.56 -70.90
N ASN A 552 64.78 -9.07 -71.25
CA ASN A 552 64.90 -10.13 -72.25
C ASN A 552 65.72 -11.32 -71.69
N PRO A 553 65.05 -12.35 -71.12
CA PRO A 553 65.72 -13.46 -70.44
C PRO A 553 66.65 -14.27 -71.36
N PHE A 554 66.46 -14.16 -72.67
CA PHE A 554 67.28 -14.84 -73.67
C PHE A 554 68.73 -14.34 -73.70
N TYR A 555 68.98 -13.03 -73.55
CA TYR A 555 70.35 -12.49 -73.52
C TYR A 555 71.12 -12.97 -72.30
N LEU A 556 70.44 -13.09 -71.16
CA LEU A 556 71.04 -13.60 -69.92
C LEU A 556 71.42 -15.08 -70.06
N CYS A 557 70.56 -15.90 -70.67
CA CYS A 557 70.89 -17.29 -71.02
C CYS A 557 72.08 -17.39 -72.00
N VAL A 558 72.14 -16.53 -73.03
CA VAL A 558 73.24 -16.51 -74.00
C VAL A 558 74.57 -16.13 -73.32
N ILE A 559 74.57 -15.12 -72.45
CA ILE A 559 75.77 -14.70 -71.70
C ILE A 559 76.26 -15.84 -70.78
N ILE A 560 75.36 -16.56 -70.11
CA ILE A 560 75.73 -17.72 -69.29
C ILE A 560 76.33 -18.84 -70.14
N VAL A 561 75.74 -19.15 -71.29
CA VAL A 561 76.27 -20.19 -72.20
C VAL A 561 77.64 -19.80 -72.74
N VAL A 562 77.83 -18.54 -73.15
CA VAL A 562 79.13 -18.01 -73.61
C VAL A 562 80.15 -18.06 -72.48
N PHE A 563 79.77 -17.68 -71.25
CA PHE A 563 80.66 -17.73 -70.09
C PHE A 563 81.09 -19.17 -69.76
N VAL A 564 80.16 -20.14 -69.78
CA VAL A 564 80.49 -21.56 -69.56
C VAL A 564 81.40 -22.11 -70.66
N LEU A 565 81.14 -21.76 -71.92
CA LEU A 565 82.01 -22.15 -73.04
C LEU A 565 83.40 -21.52 -72.93
N PHE A 566 83.49 -20.24 -72.62
CA PHE A 566 84.76 -19.53 -72.43
C PHE A 566 85.53 -20.11 -71.24
N HIS A 567 84.87 -20.38 -70.12
CA HIS A 567 85.47 -21.04 -68.96
C HIS A 567 85.95 -22.47 -69.29
N ALA A 568 85.17 -23.23 -70.07
CA ALA A 568 85.58 -24.56 -70.53
C ALA A 568 86.78 -24.51 -71.49
N LEU A 569 86.85 -23.50 -72.37
CA LEU A 569 88.04 -23.22 -73.19
C LEU A 569 89.23 -22.84 -72.30
N TRP A 570 89.05 -21.93 -71.35
CA TRP A 570 90.10 -21.46 -70.44
C TRP A 570 90.75 -22.61 -69.66
N VAL A 571 89.93 -23.53 -69.14
CA VAL A 571 90.39 -24.72 -68.42
C VAL A 571 91.09 -25.73 -69.34
N ARG A 572 90.61 -25.92 -70.58
CA ARG A 572 91.22 -26.87 -71.54
C ARG A 572 92.49 -26.34 -72.22
N LEU A 573 92.62 -25.03 -72.36
CA LEU A 573 93.78 -24.37 -72.98
C LEU A 573 94.93 -24.13 -72.00
N ASP A 574 94.73 -24.41 -70.71
CA ASP A 574 95.71 -24.21 -69.63
C ASP A 574 96.54 -22.92 -69.82
N ILE A 575 95.83 -21.82 -69.96
CA ILE A 575 96.38 -20.52 -70.37
C ILE A 575 97.42 -20.03 -69.35
N ALA A 576 97.27 -20.40 -68.08
CA ALA A 576 98.25 -20.10 -67.04
C ALA A 576 99.58 -20.86 -67.21
N GLY A 577 99.54 -22.10 -67.72
CA GLY A 577 100.72 -22.91 -68.00
C GLY A 577 101.50 -22.48 -69.24
N GLU A 578 100.82 -22.03 -70.30
CA GLU A 578 101.47 -21.65 -71.57
C GLU A 578 102.13 -20.27 -71.54
N PHE A 579 101.63 -19.35 -70.72
CA PHE A 579 102.20 -18.00 -70.60
C PHE A 579 103.39 -17.92 -69.62
N HIS A 580 103.79 -19.03 -68.99
CA HIS A 580 104.94 -19.07 -68.08
C HIS A 580 106.29 -18.81 -68.80
N ASN A 581 106.38 -19.12 -70.10
CA ASN A 581 107.60 -18.93 -70.90
C ASN A 581 107.65 -17.59 -71.68
N GLY A 582 106.75 -16.65 -71.38
CA GLY A 582 106.70 -15.32 -71.99
C GLY A 582 105.59 -15.15 -73.04
N VAL A 583 105.24 -13.89 -73.31
CA VAL A 583 104.06 -13.50 -74.11
C VAL A 583 104.12 -13.98 -75.57
N LEU A 584 105.30 -13.94 -76.20
CA LEU A 584 105.48 -14.32 -77.61
C LEU A 584 105.35 -15.84 -77.85
N PRO A 585 106.05 -16.73 -77.10
CA PRO A 585 105.86 -18.18 -77.26
C PRO A 585 104.48 -18.65 -76.80
N GLY A 586 103.89 -18.00 -75.79
CA GLY A 586 102.51 -18.28 -75.35
C GLY A 586 101.47 -18.02 -76.45
N LEU A 587 101.56 -16.88 -77.16
CA LEU A 587 100.64 -16.56 -78.27
C LEU A 587 100.77 -17.52 -79.45
N GLN A 588 101.99 -17.96 -79.80
CA GLN A 588 102.19 -18.95 -80.85
C GLN A 588 101.64 -20.33 -80.47
N SER A 589 101.89 -20.80 -79.24
CA SER A 589 101.36 -22.08 -78.73
C SER A 589 99.83 -22.07 -78.68
N LEU A 590 99.25 -20.97 -78.18
CA LEU A 590 97.80 -20.79 -78.12
C LEU A 590 97.18 -20.83 -79.51
N SER A 591 97.77 -20.13 -80.49
CA SER A 591 97.29 -20.12 -81.88
C SER A 591 97.33 -21.50 -82.54
N ALA A 592 98.33 -22.33 -82.20
CA ALA A 592 98.48 -23.69 -82.71
C ALA A 592 97.50 -24.69 -82.06
N LYS A 593 97.09 -24.46 -80.80
CA LYS A 593 96.14 -25.33 -80.08
C LYS A 593 94.67 -24.94 -80.25
N ILE A 594 94.36 -23.67 -80.47
CA ILE A 594 92.97 -23.20 -80.61
C ILE A 594 92.21 -23.95 -81.73
N VAL A 595 92.81 -24.09 -82.91
CA VAL A 595 92.17 -24.74 -84.07
C VAL A 595 91.86 -26.23 -83.83
N PRO A 596 92.82 -27.07 -83.38
CA PRO A 596 92.53 -28.49 -83.10
C PRO A 596 91.59 -28.69 -81.90
N THR A 597 91.62 -27.83 -80.87
CA THR A 597 90.73 -27.95 -79.71
C THR A 597 89.28 -27.58 -80.05
N ILE A 598 89.06 -26.57 -80.90
CA ILE A 598 87.73 -26.23 -81.44
C ILE A 598 87.22 -27.36 -82.35
N GLY A 599 88.09 -27.90 -83.22
CA GLY A 599 87.76 -29.05 -84.08
C GLY A 599 87.37 -30.31 -83.28
N CYS A 600 88.03 -30.56 -82.15
CA CYS A 600 87.70 -31.68 -81.25
C CYS A 600 86.36 -31.46 -80.51
N MET A 601 86.04 -30.22 -80.11
CA MET A 601 84.76 -29.90 -79.44
C MET A 601 83.57 -29.97 -80.40
N ILE A 602 83.75 -29.66 -81.68
CA ILE A 602 82.67 -29.75 -82.70
C ILE A 602 82.45 -31.20 -83.16
N LYS A 603 83.50 -32.05 -83.22
CA LYS A 603 83.37 -33.46 -83.64
C LYS A 603 82.82 -34.41 -82.56
N ARG A 604 83.10 -34.14 -81.28
CA ARG A 604 82.69 -35.03 -80.18
C ARG A 604 81.17 -35.26 -80.04
N PRO A 605 80.28 -34.26 -80.21
CA PRO A 605 78.83 -34.51 -80.16
C PRO A 605 78.28 -35.27 -81.40
N ALA A 606 79.06 -35.41 -82.49
CA ALA A 606 78.65 -36.15 -83.69
C ALA A 606 79.00 -37.65 -83.64
N GLU A 607 80.02 -38.06 -82.88
CA GLU A 607 80.42 -39.48 -82.73
C GLU A 607 79.69 -40.21 -81.59
N GLU A 608 78.99 -39.49 -80.71
CA GLU A 608 78.28 -40.05 -79.55
C GLU A 608 76.80 -40.41 -79.83
N ARG A 609 76.31 -40.21 -81.07
CA ARG A 609 74.95 -40.59 -81.53
C ARG A 609 74.86 -41.94 -82.26
N THR A 610 75.96 -42.64 -82.47
CA THR A 610 75.97 -43.98 -83.10
C THR A 610 76.79 -44.97 -82.28
N ARG A 611 76.28 -45.36 -81.11
CA ARG A 611 76.59 -46.66 -80.49
C ARG A 611 75.30 -47.29 -79.93
N PRO A 612 74.96 -48.52 -80.33
CA PRO A 612 73.75 -49.21 -79.90
C PRO A 612 73.87 -49.75 -78.46
N ALA A 613 72.72 -49.91 -77.82
CA ALA A 613 72.55 -50.43 -76.46
C ALA A 613 73.12 -51.85 -76.29
N ALA A 614 73.81 -52.09 -75.17
CA ALA A 614 74.04 -53.43 -74.63
C ALA A 614 74.13 -53.36 -73.09
N ARG A 615 73.06 -53.87 -72.46
CA ARG A 615 72.87 -54.33 -71.06
C ARG A 615 73.32 -53.46 -69.89
#